data_AF-A0A109FI06-F1
#
_entry.id   AF-A0A109FI06-F1
#
_cell.length_a   1.000
_cell.length_b   1.000
_cell.length_c   1.000
_cell.angle_alpha   90.00
_cell.angle_beta   90.00
_cell.angle_gamma   90.00
#
_symmetry.space_group_name_H-M   'P 1'
#
loop_
_entity.id
_entity.type
_entity.pdbx_description
1 polymer ?
#
loop_
_entity_poly.entity_id
_entity_poly.type
_entity_poly.pdbx_seq_one_letter_code
_entity_poly.pdbx_strand_id
1 'polypeptide(L)'
;MSANFYLSSHANNHLHPHAALLMARVDDLRHASELELAWIEIWSASTMQKICKRLGLRQQVLATAIVFFRRFYLRNAYCDTDPALVAATCCYLAAKAEETPVHVKTAASEAKTVFNDMGLTSFTSDNHRLAEMEFYLLEELDFHLIVYHPYRALVQLCGREGGAVTENSIEQKAMMLEMDDTSLQMAWFIINDTFRCSLCLVHPPHLIALAAIYLAFALHPPASAAAQILAPDTPADAAAMSSNVSSRTRRRSVDMTATSSGAAATSNLNGTAAPPQRPDPIAFLASLQVDQSIVLEIVQEIISLYDLWSQLESSNNGSNGGGVSSPVAQQLGVGASARLASAASGSSSNNLGGGSTGTSTGTGKGTPDDKVISIVRRMQEARMRELREERSKQAAARKVG
;
A
#
# COMPACT_ATOMS: atom_id res chain seq x y z
N MET A 1 1.50 20.28 -12.03
CA MET A 1 0.28 20.53 -12.84
C MET A 1 -0.91 19.83 -12.19
N SER A 2 -1.63 20.54 -11.32
CA SER A 2 -2.64 19.98 -10.41
C SER A 2 -4.07 20.04 -10.94
N ALA A 3 -4.31 20.44 -12.19
CA ALA A 3 -5.64 20.91 -12.57
C ALA A 3 -6.59 19.84 -13.12
N ASN A 4 -6.14 18.85 -13.91
CA ASN A 4 -7.07 17.90 -14.56
C ASN A 4 -6.43 16.54 -14.88
N PHE A 5 -6.86 15.48 -14.16
CA PHE A 5 -6.42 14.11 -14.43
C PHE A 5 -6.82 13.64 -15.84
N TYR A 6 -8.06 13.87 -16.27
CA TYR A 6 -8.58 13.37 -17.55
C TYR A 6 -7.96 14.03 -18.79
N LEU A 7 -7.31 15.18 -18.63
CA LEU A 7 -6.56 15.84 -19.71
C LEU A 7 -5.07 15.51 -19.66
N SER A 8 -4.64 14.73 -18.67
CA SER A 8 -3.23 14.43 -18.47
C SER A 8 -2.77 13.27 -19.34
N SER A 9 -1.46 13.24 -19.61
CA SER A 9 -0.82 12.08 -20.25
C SER A 9 -1.05 10.79 -19.47
N HIS A 10 -1.18 10.86 -18.15
CA HIS A 10 -1.44 9.68 -17.31
C HIS A 10 -2.76 9.01 -17.70
N ALA A 11 -3.86 9.77 -17.77
CA ALA A 11 -5.16 9.19 -18.10
C ALA A 11 -5.24 8.69 -19.55
N ASN A 12 -4.59 9.39 -20.48
CA ASN A 12 -4.73 9.09 -21.90
C ASN A 12 -3.81 7.97 -22.39
N ASN A 13 -2.62 7.82 -21.81
CA ASN A 13 -1.58 6.92 -22.34
C ASN A 13 -1.16 5.82 -21.36
N HIS A 14 -1.44 5.96 -20.06
CA HIS A 14 -0.90 5.08 -19.00
C HIS A 14 -1.97 4.37 -18.17
N LEU A 15 -3.22 4.36 -18.65
CA LEU A 15 -4.27 3.47 -18.15
C LEU A 15 -4.40 2.29 -19.11
N HIS A 16 -4.13 1.09 -18.61
CA HIS A 16 -4.09 -0.13 -19.41
C HIS A 16 -5.12 -1.14 -18.93
N PRO A 17 -5.84 -1.82 -19.85
CA PRO A 17 -6.75 -2.89 -19.48
C PRO A 17 -5.96 -4.09 -18.94
N HIS A 18 -6.58 -4.91 -18.08
CA HIS A 18 -5.97 -6.14 -17.55
C HIS A 18 -5.39 -7.06 -18.62
N ALA A 19 -6.04 -7.14 -19.79
CA ALA A 19 -5.54 -7.91 -20.92
C ALA A 19 -4.13 -7.47 -21.38
N ALA A 20 -3.85 -6.16 -21.36
CA ALA A 20 -2.53 -5.64 -21.73
C ALA A 20 -1.45 -6.03 -20.71
N LEU A 21 -1.79 -6.05 -19.41
CA LEU A 21 -0.90 -6.52 -18.35
C LEU A 21 -0.55 -8.00 -18.52
N LEU A 22 -1.55 -8.83 -18.85
CA LEU A 22 -1.33 -10.26 -19.08
C LEU A 22 -0.46 -10.50 -20.33
N MET A 23 -0.70 -9.75 -21.41
CA MET A 23 0.10 -9.83 -22.63
C MET A 23 1.56 -9.44 -22.39
N ALA A 24 1.82 -8.42 -21.59
CA ALA A 24 3.17 -8.01 -21.21
C ALA A 24 3.95 -9.08 -20.43
N ARG A 25 3.25 -10.04 -19.80
CA ARG A 25 3.85 -11.11 -18.98
C ARG A 25 3.98 -12.45 -19.70
N VAL A 26 3.53 -12.57 -20.95
CA VAL A 26 3.54 -13.84 -21.70
C VAL A 26 4.94 -14.46 -21.80
N ASP A 27 5.97 -13.64 -21.97
CA ASP A 27 7.35 -14.12 -22.06
C ASP A 27 7.90 -14.53 -20.69
N ASP A 28 7.58 -13.78 -19.64
CA ASP A 28 7.98 -14.12 -18.27
C ASP A 28 7.28 -15.40 -17.75
N LEU A 29 6.02 -15.62 -18.15
CA LEU A 29 5.24 -16.81 -17.82
C LEU A 29 5.81 -18.11 -18.41
N ARG A 30 6.73 -18.03 -19.38
CA ARG A 30 7.46 -19.21 -19.88
C ARG A 30 8.48 -19.73 -18.87
N HIS A 31 8.93 -18.87 -17.95
CA HIS A 31 10.03 -19.16 -17.03
C HIS A 31 9.62 -19.16 -15.56
N ALA A 32 8.48 -18.56 -15.22
CA ALA A 32 7.95 -18.49 -13.86
C ALA A 32 6.43 -18.67 -13.84
N SER A 33 5.92 -19.11 -12.70
CA SER A 33 4.48 -19.17 -12.45
C SER A 33 3.90 -17.77 -12.17
N GLU A 34 2.59 -17.62 -12.38
CA GLU A 34 1.86 -16.37 -12.11
C GLU A 34 2.03 -15.90 -10.65
N LEU A 35 2.05 -16.85 -9.70
CA LEU A 35 2.29 -16.58 -8.29
C LEU A 35 3.69 -16.01 -8.02
N GLU A 36 4.71 -16.58 -8.66
CA GLU A 36 6.09 -16.10 -8.53
C GLU A 36 6.27 -14.69 -9.11
N LEU A 37 5.56 -14.36 -10.20
CA LEU A 37 5.55 -12.99 -10.76
C LEU A 37 4.90 -11.99 -9.81
N ALA A 38 3.77 -12.36 -9.19
CA ALA A 38 3.13 -11.53 -8.17
C ALA A 38 4.06 -11.28 -6.97
N TRP A 39 4.86 -12.27 -6.57
CA TRP A 39 5.86 -12.10 -5.52
C TRP A 39 7.00 -11.15 -5.92
N ILE A 40 7.45 -11.17 -7.18
CA ILE A 40 8.43 -10.20 -7.70
C ILE A 40 7.88 -8.78 -7.59
N GLU A 41 6.61 -8.57 -7.92
CA GLU A 41 5.96 -7.27 -7.82
C GLU A 41 5.89 -6.76 -6.37
N ILE A 42 5.49 -7.61 -5.42
CA ILE A 42 5.46 -7.28 -3.99
C ILE A 42 6.87 -6.98 -3.45
N TRP A 43 7.86 -7.79 -3.84
CA TRP A 43 9.26 -7.61 -3.45
C TRP A 43 9.85 -6.31 -4.01
N SER A 44 9.55 -5.96 -5.26
CA SER A 44 10.05 -4.73 -5.89
C SER A 44 9.56 -3.48 -5.12
N ALA A 45 8.29 -3.45 -4.72
CA ALA A 45 7.72 -2.38 -3.91
C ALA A 45 8.36 -2.30 -2.52
N SER A 46 8.55 -3.43 -1.84
CA SER A 46 9.28 -3.49 -0.54
C SER A 46 10.72 -3.01 -0.65
N THR A 47 11.38 -3.35 -1.76
CA THR A 47 12.78 -2.98 -2.03
C THR A 47 12.90 -1.47 -2.25
N MET A 48 12.07 -0.92 -3.13
CA MET A 48 12.01 0.53 -3.36
C MET A 48 11.67 1.30 -2.08
N GLN A 49 10.76 0.78 -1.25
CA GLN A 49 10.42 1.38 0.04
C GLN A 49 11.64 1.47 0.98
N LYS A 50 12.44 0.40 1.08
CA LYS A 50 13.66 0.39 1.88
C LYS A 50 14.70 1.39 1.34
N ILE A 51 14.87 1.49 0.02
CA ILE A 51 15.76 2.47 -0.64
C ILE A 51 15.30 3.91 -0.36
N CYS A 52 14.03 4.23 -0.62
CA CYS A 52 13.48 5.56 -0.39
C CYS A 52 13.59 5.99 1.09
N LYS A 53 13.37 5.06 2.03
CA LYS A 53 13.51 5.33 3.46
C LYS A 53 14.95 5.67 3.86
N ARG A 54 15.94 4.96 3.32
CA ARG A 54 17.37 5.25 3.53
C ARG A 54 17.77 6.61 2.95
N LEU A 55 17.22 6.96 1.78
CA LEU A 55 17.43 8.24 1.12
C LEU A 55 16.66 9.41 1.75
N GLY A 56 15.78 9.16 2.73
CA GLY A 56 14.96 10.20 3.36
C GLY A 56 13.90 10.80 2.42
N LEU A 57 13.46 10.04 1.41
CA LEU A 57 12.48 10.49 0.42
C LEU A 57 11.04 10.41 0.96
N ARG A 58 10.18 11.29 0.45
CA ARG A 58 8.75 11.34 0.83
C ARG A 58 7.97 10.20 0.19
N GLN A 59 6.82 9.85 0.78
CA GLN A 59 5.94 8.78 0.28
C GLN A 59 5.48 9.00 -1.18
N GLN A 60 5.26 10.26 -1.58
CA GLN A 60 4.90 10.59 -2.97
C GLN A 60 5.99 10.18 -3.97
N VAL A 61 7.27 10.34 -3.60
CA VAL A 61 8.42 9.94 -4.43
C VAL A 61 8.47 8.42 -4.59
N LEU A 62 8.22 7.69 -3.50
CA LEU A 62 8.14 6.23 -3.54
C LEU A 62 7.00 5.75 -4.46
N ALA A 63 5.82 6.36 -4.34
CA ALA A 63 4.68 6.04 -5.19
C ALA A 63 5.00 6.27 -6.69
N THR A 64 5.65 7.39 -7.02
CA THR A 64 6.09 7.69 -8.40
C THR A 64 7.14 6.68 -8.89
N ALA A 65 8.10 6.31 -8.04
CA ALA A 65 9.11 5.31 -8.38
C ALA A 65 8.48 3.94 -8.69
N ILE A 66 7.50 3.52 -7.90
CA ILE A 66 6.77 2.27 -8.14
C ILE A 66 6.02 2.34 -9.47
N VAL A 67 5.33 3.44 -9.77
CA VAL A 67 4.61 3.59 -11.05
C VAL A 67 5.56 3.55 -12.24
N PHE A 68 6.74 4.18 -12.16
CA PHE A 68 7.77 4.09 -13.21
C PHE A 68 8.25 2.66 -13.41
N PHE A 69 8.52 1.94 -12.33
CA PHE A 69 8.91 0.54 -12.39
C PHE A 69 7.82 -0.29 -13.10
N ARG A 70 6.55 -0.12 -12.71
CA ARG A 70 5.44 -0.86 -13.31
C ARG A 70 5.27 -0.55 -14.80
N ARG A 71 5.34 0.72 -15.19
CA ARG A 71 5.25 1.15 -16.60
C ARG A 71 6.40 0.59 -17.44
N PHE A 72 7.62 0.57 -16.91
CA PHE A 72 8.77 -0.01 -17.59
C PHE A 72 8.54 -1.49 -17.94
N TYR A 73 8.02 -2.28 -17.00
CA TYR A 73 7.72 -3.69 -17.22
C TYR A 73 6.45 -3.94 -18.03
N LEU A 74 5.74 -2.93 -18.56
CA LEU A 74 4.68 -3.18 -19.55
C LEU A 74 5.23 -3.55 -20.92
N ARG A 75 6.43 -3.04 -21.24
CA ARG A 75 7.09 -3.25 -22.53
C ARG A 75 8.31 -4.16 -22.43
N ASN A 76 8.83 -4.36 -21.21
CA ASN A 76 10.04 -5.11 -20.95
C ASN A 76 9.75 -6.34 -20.07
N ALA A 77 10.46 -7.44 -20.33
CA ALA A 77 10.39 -8.66 -19.53
C ALA A 77 11.35 -8.62 -18.34
N TYR A 78 10.98 -9.28 -17.23
CA TYR A 78 11.85 -9.45 -16.07
C TYR A 78 13.09 -10.29 -16.38
N CYS A 79 12.98 -11.22 -17.33
CA CYS A 79 14.09 -12.09 -17.70
C CYS A 79 15.21 -11.38 -18.48
N ASP A 80 14.91 -10.28 -19.15
CA ASP A 80 15.85 -9.56 -20.03
C ASP A 80 16.57 -8.40 -19.32
N THR A 81 16.08 -7.99 -18.15
CA THR A 81 16.59 -6.84 -17.40
C THR A 81 16.99 -7.25 -15.97
N ASP A 82 17.75 -6.40 -15.26
CA ASP A 82 18.05 -6.58 -13.84
C ASP A 82 17.06 -5.75 -12.98
N PRO A 83 16.07 -6.39 -12.32
CA PRO A 83 15.07 -5.66 -11.55
C PRO A 83 15.62 -4.85 -10.40
N ALA A 84 16.78 -5.24 -9.84
CA ALA A 84 17.43 -4.47 -8.78
C ALA A 84 17.96 -3.13 -9.31
N LEU A 85 18.62 -3.15 -10.46
CA LEU A 85 19.10 -1.93 -11.13
C LEU A 85 17.95 -1.03 -11.57
N VAL A 86 16.90 -1.61 -12.15
CA VAL A 86 15.70 -0.85 -12.56
C VAL A 86 15.03 -0.20 -11.35
N ALA A 87 14.85 -0.93 -10.24
CA ALA A 87 14.25 -0.38 -9.01
C ALA A 87 15.06 0.79 -8.43
N ALA A 88 16.38 0.67 -8.35
CA ALA A 88 17.25 1.76 -7.87
C ALA A 88 17.17 3.00 -8.79
N THR A 89 17.16 2.78 -10.10
CA THR A 89 17.05 3.83 -11.12
C THR A 89 15.68 4.52 -11.06
N CYS A 90 14.60 3.78 -10.84
CA CYS A 90 13.25 4.33 -10.67
C CYS A 90 13.19 5.26 -9.45
N CYS A 91 13.76 4.86 -8.30
CA CYS A 91 13.84 5.72 -7.12
C CYS A 91 14.63 7.01 -7.39
N TYR A 92 15.73 6.90 -8.14
CA TYR A 92 16.57 8.04 -8.51
C TYR A 92 15.86 9.01 -9.46
N LEU A 93 15.22 8.50 -10.52
CA LEU A 93 14.48 9.30 -11.50
C LEU A 93 13.23 9.95 -10.87
N ALA A 94 12.48 9.22 -10.05
CA ALA A 94 11.32 9.76 -9.34
C ALA A 94 11.70 10.89 -8.39
N ALA A 95 12.84 10.79 -7.69
CA ALA A 95 13.33 11.85 -6.82
C ALA A 95 13.60 13.15 -7.60
N LYS A 96 14.15 13.05 -8.83
CA LYS A 96 14.29 14.20 -9.73
C LYS A 96 12.94 14.76 -10.20
N ALA A 97 12.03 13.88 -10.63
CA ALA A 97 10.72 14.28 -11.15
C ALA A 97 9.82 14.98 -10.11
N GLU A 98 9.97 14.61 -8.83
CA GLU A 98 9.22 15.18 -7.69
C GLU A 98 9.96 16.33 -6.99
N GLU A 99 10.93 16.97 -7.66
CA GLU A 99 11.67 18.14 -7.17
C GLU A 99 12.45 17.88 -5.85
N THR A 100 12.91 16.65 -5.64
CA THR A 100 13.75 16.24 -4.51
C THR A 100 15.04 15.55 -5.00
N PRO A 101 15.86 16.21 -5.83
CA PRO A 101 16.97 15.55 -6.52
C PRO A 101 18.03 15.02 -5.54
N VAL A 102 18.46 13.78 -5.78
CA VAL A 102 19.52 13.10 -5.03
C VAL A 102 20.77 13.01 -5.92
N HIS A 103 21.97 13.03 -5.32
CA HIS A 103 23.20 12.78 -6.07
C HIS A 103 23.32 11.30 -6.48
N VAL A 104 23.73 11.02 -7.72
CA VAL A 104 23.83 9.64 -8.26
C VAL A 104 24.70 8.72 -7.39
N LYS A 105 25.80 9.25 -6.84
CA LYS A 105 26.71 8.51 -5.96
C LYS A 105 26.01 8.05 -4.67
N THR A 106 25.19 8.92 -4.09
CA THR A 106 24.41 8.61 -2.88
C THR A 106 23.30 7.61 -3.19
N ALA A 107 22.59 7.79 -4.31
CA ALA A 107 21.56 6.84 -4.74
C ALA A 107 22.14 5.43 -4.95
N ALA A 108 23.28 5.31 -5.64
CA ALA A 108 23.94 4.04 -5.87
C ALA A 108 24.50 3.41 -4.58
N SER A 109 25.05 4.20 -3.66
CA SER A 109 25.61 3.69 -2.39
C SER A 109 24.52 3.19 -1.44
N GLU A 110 23.41 3.93 -1.31
CA GLU A 110 22.29 3.52 -0.48
C GLU A 110 21.58 2.30 -1.08
N ALA A 111 21.37 2.26 -2.40
CA ALA A 111 20.82 1.10 -3.08
C ALA A 111 21.68 -0.15 -2.83
N LYS A 112 23.01 -0.05 -2.97
CA LYS A 112 23.93 -1.15 -2.67
C LYS A 112 23.83 -1.63 -1.23
N THR A 113 23.70 -0.72 -0.26
CA THR A 113 23.54 -1.08 1.15
C THR A 113 22.26 -1.88 1.36
N VAL A 114 21.14 -1.43 0.78
CA VAL A 114 19.85 -2.14 0.85
C VAL A 114 19.92 -3.52 0.19
N PHE A 115 20.56 -3.63 -0.98
CA PHE A 115 20.71 -4.92 -1.67
C PHE A 115 21.60 -5.89 -0.91
N ASN A 116 22.68 -5.41 -0.30
CA ASN A 116 23.53 -6.21 0.57
C ASN A 116 22.76 -6.71 1.81
N ASP A 117 21.95 -5.85 2.43
CA ASP A 117 21.08 -6.21 3.57
C ASP A 117 20.07 -7.30 3.18
N MET A 118 19.68 -7.39 1.90
CA MET A 118 18.78 -8.41 1.34
C MET A 118 19.49 -9.67 0.82
N GLY A 119 20.82 -9.77 0.95
CA GLY A 119 21.59 -10.90 0.44
C GLY A 119 21.99 -10.81 -1.04
N LEU A 120 21.64 -9.73 -1.74
CA LEU A 120 22.04 -9.49 -3.14
C LEU A 120 23.42 -8.81 -3.18
N THR A 121 24.47 -9.60 -3.01
CA THR A 121 25.87 -9.11 -3.05
C THR A 121 26.37 -8.78 -4.46
N SER A 122 25.60 -9.12 -5.50
CA SER A 122 25.96 -8.91 -6.91
C SER A 122 25.76 -7.47 -7.40
N PHE A 123 25.08 -6.61 -6.63
CA PHE A 123 24.83 -5.24 -7.06
C PHE A 123 26.10 -4.40 -6.96
N THR A 124 26.66 -4.04 -8.12
CA THR A 124 27.82 -3.13 -8.19
C THR A 124 27.33 -1.68 -8.12
N SER A 125 27.95 -0.88 -7.26
CA SER A 125 27.67 0.56 -7.12
C SER A 125 28.29 1.36 -8.28
N ASP A 126 27.97 0.97 -9.51
CA ASP A 126 28.49 1.58 -10.72
C ASP A 126 27.58 2.72 -11.15
N ASN A 127 27.97 3.96 -10.80
CA ASN A 127 27.21 5.17 -11.14
C ASN A 127 26.93 5.27 -12.65
N HIS A 128 27.83 4.77 -13.49
CA HIS A 128 27.66 4.75 -14.95
C HIS A 128 26.48 3.88 -15.36
N ARG A 129 26.34 2.68 -14.80
CA ARG A 129 25.23 1.77 -15.13
C ARG A 129 23.88 2.33 -14.70
N LEU A 130 23.84 2.99 -13.54
CA LEU A 130 22.63 3.66 -13.06
C LEU A 130 22.25 4.83 -14.00
N ALA A 131 23.22 5.64 -14.42
CA ALA A 131 22.98 6.74 -15.37
C ALA A 131 22.57 6.25 -16.78
N GLU A 132 23.14 5.14 -17.24
CA GLU A 132 22.75 4.51 -18.52
C GLU A 132 21.32 3.96 -18.43
N MET A 133 20.99 3.26 -17.34
CA MET A 133 19.63 2.77 -17.08
C MET A 133 18.62 3.91 -16.94
N GLU A 134 19.01 5.06 -16.39
CA GLU A 134 18.15 6.26 -16.33
C GLU A 134 17.73 6.70 -17.74
N PHE A 135 18.68 6.70 -18.68
CA PHE A 135 18.40 7.07 -20.06
C PHE A 135 17.42 6.10 -20.73
N TYR A 136 17.64 4.79 -20.59
CA TYR A 136 16.70 3.78 -21.10
C TYR A 136 15.31 3.88 -20.44
N LEU A 137 15.27 4.12 -19.13
CA LEU A 137 14.00 4.28 -18.41
C LEU A 137 13.20 5.50 -18.91
N LEU A 138 13.87 6.61 -19.20
CA LEU A 138 13.24 7.81 -19.75
C LEU A 138 12.62 7.57 -21.13
N GLU A 139 13.35 6.86 -22.00
CA GLU A 139 12.89 6.48 -23.33
C GLU A 139 11.65 5.56 -23.26
N GLU A 140 11.70 4.51 -22.43
CA GLU A 140 10.59 3.57 -22.26
C GLU A 140 9.33 4.19 -21.64
N LEU A 141 9.48 5.23 -20.81
CA LEU A 141 8.35 5.97 -20.23
C LEU A 141 7.75 7.02 -21.18
N ASP A 142 8.29 7.15 -22.39
CA ASP A 142 7.97 8.20 -23.36
C ASP A 142 8.01 9.62 -22.72
N PHE A 143 8.94 9.85 -21.78
CA PHE A 143 9.09 11.09 -21.01
C PHE A 143 7.84 11.52 -20.19
N HIS A 144 6.89 10.62 -19.93
CA HIS A 144 5.69 10.90 -19.14
C HIS A 144 5.94 10.81 -17.63
N LEU A 145 6.62 11.81 -17.07
CA LEU A 145 7.09 11.78 -15.68
C LEU A 145 6.06 12.24 -14.63
N ILE A 146 4.98 12.91 -15.04
CA ILE A 146 3.96 13.40 -14.11
C ILE A 146 2.96 12.28 -13.79
N VAL A 147 2.92 11.87 -12.52
CA VAL A 147 2.02 10.83 -12.00
C VAL A 147 0.99 11.45 -11.05
N TYR A 148 -0.23 10.93 -11.08
CA TYR A 148 -1.31 11.35 -10.18
C TYR A 148 -1.54 10.26 -9.15
N HIS A 149 -1.48 10.62 -7.87
CA HIS A 149 -1.56 9.67 -6.77
C HIS A 149 -2.92 9.70 -6.04
N PRO A 150 -3.39 8.57 -5.49
CA PRO A 150 -4.66 8.50 -4.75
C PRO A 150 -4.70 9.35 -3.47
N TYR A 151 -3.54 9.68 -2.87
CA TYR A 151 -3.46 10.44 -1.62
C TYR A 151 -4.21 11.78 -1.66
N ARG A 152 -4.15 12.48 -2.81
CA ARG A 152 -4.85 13.75 -2.97
C ARG A 152 -6.36 13.56 -3.01
N ALA A 153 -6.83 12.55 -3.75
CA ALA A 153 -8.24 12.22 -3.83
C ALA A 153 -8.79 11.80 -2.45
N LEU A 154 -8.01 11.07 -1.64
CA LEU A 154 -8.40 10.72 -0.26
C LEU A 154 -8.66 11.99 0.58
N VAL A 155 -7.72 12.93 0.62
CA VAL A 155 -7.86 14.18 1.39
C VAL A 155 -9.03 15.03 0.88
N GLN A 156 -9.26 15.02 -0.43
CA GLN A 156 -10.38 15.70 -1.09
C GLN A 156 -11.72 15.03 -0.83
N LEU A 157 -11.81 13.72 -0.67
CA LEU A 157 -13.08 13.05 -0.32
C LEU A 157 -13.43 13.25 1.15
N CYS A 158 -12.42 13.42 2.02
CA CYS A 158 -12.59 13.61 3.46
C CYS A 158 -12.74 15.07 3.91
N GLY A 159 -12.85 16.05 3.01
CA GLY A 159 -13.09 17.46 3.41
C GLY A 159 -11.94 18.17 4.14
N ARG A 160 -10.73 17.58 4.14
CA ARG A 160 -9.55 18.11 4.86
C ARG A 160 -8.61 18.94 3.98
N GLU A 161 -9.03 19.29 2.77
CA GLU A 161 -8.24 20.15 1.91
C GLU A 161 -8.20 21.57 2.49
N GLY A 162 -7.03 22.04 2.93
CA GLY A 162 -6.78 23.40 3.42
C GLY A 162 -6.79 24.48 2.32
N GLY A 163 -7.60 24.29 1.28
CA GLY A 163 -7.77 25.23 0.17
C GLY A 163 -8.71 26.37 0.54
N ALA A 164 -8.48 27.55 -0.05
CA ALA A 164 -9.31 28.74 0.17
C ALA A 164 -10.80 28.44 -0.10
N VAL A 165 -11.61 28.63 0.93
CA VAL A 165 -13.06 28.46 0.93
C VAL A 165 -13.65 29.41 -0.11
N THR A 166 -14.04 28.89 -1.27
CA THR A 166 -14.93 29.60 -2.20
C THR A 166 -16.36 29.30 -1.76
N GLU A 167 -17.30 30.23 -1.81
CA GLU A 167 -18.65 30.07 -1.20
C GLU A 167 -19.40 28.79 -1.63
N ASN A 168 -19.11 28.25 -2.83
CA ASN A 168 -19.62 26.96 -3.34
C ASN A 168 -19.09 25.71 -2.60
N SER A 169 -18.06 25.85 -1.78
CA SER A 169 -17.41 24.74 -1.05
C SER A 169 -18.10 24.41 0.28
N ILE A 170 -19.02 25.23 0.78
CA ILE A 170 -19.70 25.00 2.06
C ILE A 170 -20.75 23.88 1.94
N GLU A 171 -21.53 23.88 0.86
CA GLU A 171 -22.48 22.80 0.55
C GLU A 171 -21.75 21.49 0.19
N GLN A 172 -20.64 21.61 -0.55
CA GLN A 172 -19.78 20.48 -0.89
C GLN A 172 -19.10 19.87 0.34
N LYS A 173 -18.70 20.71 1.31
CA LYS A 173 -18.13 20.30 2.60
C LYS A 173 -19.15 19.70 3.56
N ALA A 174 -20.42 20.09 3.46
CA ALA A 174 -21.51 19.42 4.16
C ALA A 174 -21.83 18.04 3.58
N MET A 175 -21.50 17.81 2.31
CA MET A 175 -21.60 16.50 1.64
C MET A 175 -20.32 15.66 1.77
N MET A 176 -19.23 16.18 2.34
CA MET A 176 -17.97 15.46 2.49
C MET A 176 -17.97 14.55 3.74
N LEU A 177 -17.28 13.41 3.63
CA LEU A 177 -17.12 12.48 4.75
C LEU A 177 -16.19 13.07 5.81
N GLU A 178 -16.73 13.38 6.99
CA GLU A 178 -15.88 13.52 8.17
C GLU A 178 -15.50 12.13 8.69
N MET A 179 -14.30 11.67 8.33
CA MET A 179 -13.69 10.46 8.87
C MET A 179 -12.93 10.77 10.16
N ASP A 180 -12.96 9.83 11.11
CA ASP A 180 -12.06 9.88 12.27
C ASP A 180 -10.59 9.80 11.82
N ASP A 181 -9.69 10.30 12.65
CA ASP A 181 -8.25 10.33 12.33
C ASP A 181 -7.70 8.90 12.16
N THR A 182 -8.26 7.93 12.87
CA THR A 182 -7.89 6.51 12.84
C THR A 182 -8.25 5.81 11.53
N SER A 183 -9.47 5.97 11.02
CA SER A 183 -9.88 5.40 9.73
C SER A 183 -9.20 6.12 8.57
N LEU A 184 -8.93 7.43 8.69
CA LEU A 184 -8.16 8.17 7.69
C LEU A 184 -6.73 7.65 7.59
N GLN A 185 -6.09 7.43 8.74
CA GLN A 185 -4.75 6.84 8.78
C GLN A 185 -4.75 5.42 8.21
N MET A 186 -5.79 4.63 8.48
CA MET A 186 -5.90 3.29 7.92
C MET A 186 -6.13 3.30 6.41
N ALA A 187 -7.00 4.18 5.89
CA ALA A 187 -7.20 4.37 4.45
C ALA A 187 -5.89 4.79 3.77
N TRP A 188 -5.10 5.66 4.42
CA TRP A 188 -3.77 6.02 3.94
C TRP A 188 -2.81 4.82 3.85
N PHE A 189 -2.82 3.93 4.86
CA PHE A 189 -2.02 2.70 4.81
C PHE A 189 -2.50 1.73 3.74
N ILE A 190 -3.81 1.58 3.54
CA ILE A 190 -4.38 0.77 2.45
C ILE A 190 -3.90 1.31 1.10
N ILE A 191 -3.95 2.63 0.89
CA ILE A 191 -3.42 3.25 -0.34
C ILE A 191 -1.94 2.91 -0.53
N ASN A 192 -1.11 2.98 0.51
CA ASN A 192 0.31 2.60 0.39
C ASN A 192 0.46 1.14 -0.04
N ASP A 193 -0.39 0.25 0.49
CA ASP A 193 -0.37 -1.17 0.14
C ASP A 193 -0.84 -1.42 -1.30
N THR A 194 -1.77 -0.59 -1.84
CA THR A 194 -2.21 -0.72 -3.25
C THR A 194 -1.07 -0.54 -4.25
N PHE A 195 0.03 0.12 -3.90
CA PHE A 195 1.21 0.19 -4.80
C PHE A 195 1.98 -1.14 -4.90
N ARG A 196 1.64 -2.15 -4.10
CA ARG A 196 2.19 -3.51 -4.22
C ARG A 196 1.52 -4.31 -5.34
N CYS A 197 0.40 -3.85 -5.89
CA CYS A 197 -0.31 -4.48 -7.00
C CYS A 197 -0.39 -3.58 -8.25
N SER A 198 -0.95 -4.11 -9.33
CA SER A 198 -1.08 -3.45 -10.63
C SER A 198 -2.24 -2.44 -10.72
N LEU A 199 -3.02 -2.25 -9.63
CA LEU A 199 -4.15 -1.32 -9.55
C LEU A 199 -3.82 0.09 -10.04
N CYS A 200 -2.60 0.57 -9.79
CA CYS A 200 -2.16 1.91 -10.19
C CYS A 200 -2.02 2.12 -11.72
N LEU A 201 -2.04 1.05 -12.51
CA LEU A 201 -2.00 1.10 -13.98
C LEU A 201 -3.37 0.89 -14.63
N VAL A 202 -4.33 0.31 -13.91
CA VAL A 202 -5.65 -0.04 -14.46
C VAL A 202 -6.67 1.05 -14.14
N HIS A 203 -6.71 1.48 -12.87
CA HIS A 203 -7.78 2.34 -12.39
C HIS A 203 -7.31 3.78 -12.11
N PRO A 204 -8.18 4.77 -12.35
CA PRO A 204 -7.96 6.13 -11.91
C PRO A 204 -7.72 6.26 -10.39
N PRO A 205 -6.88 7.21 -9.95
CA PRO A 205 -6.49 7.35 -8.55
C PRO A 205 -7.64 7.69 -7.59
N HIS A 206 -8.73 8.29 -8.09
CA HIS A 206 -9.91 8.60 -7.28
C HIS A 206 -10.72 7.34 -6.93
N LEU A 207 -10.78 6.35 -7.81
CA LEU A 207 -11.45 5.07 -7.54
C LEU A 207 -10.68 4.24 -6.51
N ILE A 208 -9.34 4.25 -6.59
CA ILE A 208 -8.47 3.58 -5.62
C ILE A 208 -8.64 4.20 -4.23
N ALA A 209 -8.71 5.53 -4.15
CA ALA A 209 -8.98 6.23 -2.89
C ALA A 209 -10.36 5.87 -2.31
N LEU A 210 -11.39 5.74 -3.16
CA LEU A 210 -12.73 5.36 -2.75
C LEU A 210 -12.79 3.92 -2.22
N ALA A 211 -12.12 2.99 -2.90
CA ALA A 211 -11.99 1.60 -2.43
C ALA A 211 -11.26 1.51 -1.08
N ALA A 212 -10.21 2.32 -0.89
CA ALA A 212 -9.50 2.38 0.40
C ALA A 212 -10.39 2.94 1.53
N ILE A 213 -11.22 3.95 1.25
CA ILE A 213 -12.22 4.47 2.21
C ILE A 213 -13.26 3.39 2.54
N TYR A 214 -13.78 2.69 1.52
CA TYR A 214 -14.75 1.61 1.71
C TYR A 214 -14.20 0.51 2.62
N LEU A 215 -12.99 0.01 2.33
CA LEU A 215 -12.35 -1.02 3.15
C LEU A 215 -12.03 -0.49 4.56
N ALA A 216 -11.70 0.80 4.68
CA ALA A 216 -11.47 1.40 5.98
C ALA A 216 -12.73 1.44 6.85
N PHE A 217 -13.88 1.80 6.28
CA PHE A 217 -15.15 1.75 7.01
C PHE A 217 -15.62 0.34 7.31
N ALA A 218 -15.31 -0.63 6.45
CA ALA A 218 -15.61 -2.03 6.72
C ALA A 218 -14.81 -2.57 7.93
N LEU A 219 -13.57 -2.09 8.09
CA LEU A 219 -12.66 -2.50 9.18
C LEU A 219 -12.90 -1.74 10.49
N HIS A 220 -13.21 -0.45 10.41
CA HIS A 220 -13.59 0.40 11.53
C HIS A 220 -14.94 1.05 11.22
N PRO A 221 -16.06 0.39 11.58
CA PRO A 221 -17.37 0.95 11.36
C PRO A 221 -17.49 2.26 12.15
N PRO A 222 -17.79 3.39 11.51
CA PRO A 222 -18.07 4.62 12.25
C PRO A 222 -19.31 4.38 13.12
N ALA A 223 -19.37 5.05 14.28
CA ALA A 223 -20.41 4.81 15.29
C ALA A 223 -21.86 4.89 14.76
N SER A 224 -22.09 5.61 13.66
CA SER A 224 -23.37 5.70 12.94
C SER A 224 -23.76 4.40 12.20
N ALA A 225 -22.80 3.67 11.64
CA ALA A 225 -23.01 2.41 10.91
C ALA A 225 -22.94 1.18 11.83
N ALA A 226 -22.20 1.26 12.94
CA ALA A 226 -22.17 0.22 13.97
C ALA A 226 -23.59 -0.11 14.49
N ALA A 227 -24.46 0.90 14.63
CA ALA A 227 -25.85 0.70 15.05
C ALA A 227 -26.72 -0.06 14.03
N GLN A 228 -26.38 -0.01 12.73
CA GLN A 228 -27.14 -0.70 11.67
C GLN A 228 -26.61 -2.12 11.39
N ILE A 229 -25.32 -2.38 11.61
CA ILE A 229 -24.69 -3.67 11.34
C ILE A 229 -24.81 -4.63 12.54
N LEU A 230 -24.84 -4.12 13.78
CA LEU A 230 -24.96 -4.90 15.02
C LEU A 230 -26.40 -5.13 15.49
N ALA A 231 -27.38 -5.02 14.59
CA ALA A 231 -28.75 -5.45 14.84
C ALA A 231 -29.03 -6.82 14.20
N PRO A 232 -28.51 -7.95 14.73
CA PRO A 232 -29.24 -9.20 14.62
C PRO A 232 -30.36 -9.17 15.67
N ASP A 233 -31.59 -9.45 15.23
CA ASP A 233 -32.78 -9.63 16.05
C ASP A 233 -32.49 -10.27 17.42
N THR A 234 -32.36 -9.46 18.46
CA THR A 234 -32.32 -9.93 19.84
C THR A 234 -33.07 -8.94 20.74
N PRO A 235 -33.99 -9.43 21.59
CA PRO A 235 -34.89 -8.57 22.37
C PRO A 235 -34.13 -7.77 23.44
N ALA A 236 -34.71 -6.63 23.79
CA ALA A 236 -34.09 -5.43 24.36
C ALA A 236 -33.53 -5.49 25.81
N ASP A 237 -33.11 -6.64 26.33
CA ASP A 237 -32.83 -6.77 27.78
C ASP A 237 -31.35 -6.95 28.19
N ALA A 238 -30.38 -6.83 27.27
CA ALA A 238 -28.96 -7.03 27.57
C ALA A 238 -28.08 -5.75 27.59
N ALA A 239 -28.65 -4.56 27.35
CA ALA A 239 -27.89 -3.31 27.22
C ALA A 239 -27.42 -2.68 28.55
N ALA A 240 -27.68 -3.31 29.71
CA ALA A 240 -27.42 -2.70 31.03
C ALA A 240 -26.10 -3.09 31.72
N MET A 241 -25.20 -3.86 31.09
CA MET A 241 -24.02 -4.42 31.79
C MET A 241 -22.63 -4.15 31.16
N SER A 242 -22.43 -3.02 30.47
CA SER A 242 -21.05 -2.59 30.13
C SER A 242 -20.87 -1.07 30.08
N SER A 243 -21.17 -0.40 31.19
CA SER A 243 -20.86 1.03 31.37
C SER A 243 -19.98 1.29 32.59
N ASN A 244 -18.95 0.46 32.82
CA ASN A 244 -17.98 0.69 33.90
C ASN A 244 -16.54 0.39 33.48
N VAL A 245 -15.92 1.31 32.76
CA VAL A 245 -14.46 1.51 32.84
C VAL A 245 -14.21 3.02 32.95
N SER A 246 -13.92 3.46 34.18
CA SER A 246 -13.64 4.84 34.56
C SER A 246 -12.33 5.36 33.97
N SER A 247 -12.38 6.47 33.25
CA SER A 247 -11.22 7.35 33.01
C SER A 247 -11.03 8.28 34.22
N ARG A 248 -10.12 7.90 35.11
CA ARG A 248 -9.57 8.78 36.17
C ARG A 248 -8.75 9.89 35.52
N THR A 249 -9.09 11.16 35.75
CA THR A 249 -8.08 12.20 36.05
C THR A 249 -8.71 13.47 36.64
N ARG A 250 -8.07 13.91 37.73
CA ARG A 250 -7.98 15.27 38.31
C ARG A 250 -9.17 15.86 39.11
N ARG A 251 -9.06 15.64 40.42
CA ARG A 251 -9.69 16.43 41.50
C ARG A 251 -9.28 17.92 41.44
N ARG A 252 -10.25 18.82 41.62
CA ARG A 252 -10.09 20.02 42.47
C ARG A 252 -11.44 20.36 43.09
N SER A 253 -11.51 20.16 44.40
CA SER A 253 -12.59 20.50 45.33
C SER A 253 -12.71 22.01 45.55
N VAL A 254 -13.92 22.55 45.77
CA VAL A 254 -14.40 23.21 47.01
C VAL A 254 -15.94 23.47 46.92
N ASP A 255 -16.63 22.98 47.95
CA ASP A 255 -17.91 23.35 48.61
C ASP A 255 -19.26 23.69 47.92
N MET A 256 -20.20 22.80 48.25
CA MET A 256 -21.62 22.91 48.63
C MET A 256 -22.25 24.30 48.90
N THR A 257 -23.49 24.47 48.44
CA THR A 257 -24.68 24.71 49.30
C THR A 257 -25.98 24.51 48.52
N ALA A 258 -27.00 24.01 49.23
CA ALA A 258 -28.29 23.55 48.77
C ALA A 258 -29.21 24.63 48.16
N THR A 259 -30.25 24.24 47.41
CA THR A 259 -31.67 24.24 47.86
C THR A 259 -32.61 23.84 46.70
N SER A 260 -33.60 23.03 47.03
CA SER A 260 -34.72 22.53 46.23
C SER A 260 -35.62 23.60 45.61
N SER A 261 -36.19 23.31 44.43
CA SER A 261 -37.63 23.51 44.15
C SER A 261 -38.02 22.88 42.82
N GLY A 262 -39.04 22.03 42.85
CA GLY A 262 -39.70 21.51 41.67
C GLY A 262 -40.66 22.54 41.09
N ALA A 263 -40.76 22.59 39.77
CA ALA A 263 -41.88 23.17 39.07
C ALA A 263 -42.05 22.42 37.73
N ALA A 264 -43.17 21.73 37.62
CA ALA A 264 -43.69 21.23 36.35
C ALA A 264 -44.15 22.42 35.49
N ALA A 265 -43.75 22.44 34.22
CA ALA A 265 -44.32 23.33 33.22
C ALA A 265 -44.26 22.67 31.83
N THR A 266 -45.42 22.14 31.44
CA THR A 266 -46.07 22.28 30.12
C THR A 266 -45.21 22.35 28.85
N SER A 267 -45.48 21.36 27.98
CA SER A 267 -45.35 21.37 26.53
C SER A 267 -45.37 22.75 25.88
N ASN A 268 -44.34 23.06 25.09
CA ASN A 268 -44.49 23.94 23.95
C ASN A 268 -43.57 23.55 22.80
N LEU A 269 -44.20 23.47 21.63
CA LEU A 269 -43.63 23.30 20.31
C LEU A 269 -42.58 24.37 20.06
N ASN A 270 -41.36 23.96 19.75
CA ASN A 270 -40.43 24.79 19.01
C ASN A 270 -39.58 23.89 18.13
N GLY A 271 -39.74 24.03 16.82
CA GLY A 271 -38.94 23.34 15.81
C GLY A 271 -37.49 23.79 15.92
N THR A 272 -36.71 23.09 16.74
CA THR A 272 -35.26 23.08 16.59
C THR A 272 -34.97 22.20 15.39
N ALA A 273 -34.70 22.83 14.24
CA ALA A 273 -34.10 22.18 13.10
C ALA A 273 -32.94 21.33 13.60
N ALA A 274 -33.06 20.01 13.40
CA ALA A 274 -31.98 19.09 13.72
C ALA A 274 -30.70 19.60 13.03
N PRO A 275 -29.53 19.58 13.70
CA PRO A 275 -28.27 19.84 13.02
C PRO A 275 -28.20 18.91 11.80
N PRO A 276 -27.68 19.36 10.64
CA PRO A 276 -27.69 18.58 9.40
C PRO A 276 -27.18 17.18 9.72
N GLN A 277 -28.04 16.18 9.54
CA GLN A 277 -27.70 14.80 9.83
C GLN A 277 -26.48 14.47 8.96
N ARG A 278 -25.37 14.19 9.63
CA ARG A 278 -24.10 13.84 8.99
C ARG A 278 -24.38 12.68 8.03
N PRO A 279 -23.89 12.74 6.78
CA PRO A 279 -24.18 11.69 5.83
C PRO A 279 -23.63 10.36 6.39
N ASP A 280 -24.52 9.39 6.55
CA ASP A 280 -24.14 8.01 6.83
C ASP A 280 -23.16 7.57 5.74
N PRO A 281 -22.00 6.96 6.04
CA PRO A 281 -21.01 6.59 5.03
C PRO A 281 -21.59 5.81 3.85
N ILE A 282 -22.60 4.98 4.12
CA ILE A 282 -23.33 4.23 3.10
C ILE A 282 -24.13 5.17 2.19
N ALA A 283 -24.83 6.15 2.77
CA ALA A 283 -25.56 7.17 2.02
C ALA A 283 -24.62 8.08 1.22
N PHE A 284 -23.45 8.41 1.76
CA PHE A 284 -22.42 9.14 1.02
C PHE A 284 -21.93 8.34 -0.18
N LEU A 285 -21.52 7.08 0.01
CA LEU A 285 -21.04 6.25 -1.09
C LEU A 285 -22.13 6.02 -2.16
N ALA A 286 -23.39 5.87 -1.74
CA ALA A 286 -24.53 5.75 -2.65
C ALA A 286 -24.86 7.06 -3.39
N SER A 287 -24.54 8.23 -2.79
CA SER A 287 -24.73 9.53 -3.44
C SER A 287 -23.71 9.82 -4.53
N LEU A 288 -22.57 9.12 -4.54
CA LEU A 288 -21.55 9.29 -5.55
C LEU A 288 -22.00 8.70 -6.89
N GLN A 289 -21.92 9.50 -7.94
CA GLN A 289 -22.14 9.07 -9.33
C GLN A 289 -20.92 8.30 -9.86
N VAL A 290 -20.57 7.21 -9.20
CA VAL A 290 -19.43 6.34 -9.53
C VAL A 290 -19.93 4.92 -9.71
N ASP A 291 -19.36 4.21 -10.68
CA ASP A 291 -19.64 2.80 -10.88
C ASP A 291 -19.11 1.97 -9.70
N GLN A 292 -20.04 1.49 -8.88
CA GLN A 292 -19.74 0.72 -7.67
C GLN A 292 -19.18 -0.66 -8.00
N SER A 293 -19.45 -1.21 -9.19
CA SER A 293 -18.91 -2.51 -9.61
C SER A 293 -17.40 -2.46 -9.73
N ILE A 294 -16.85 -1.37 -10.30
CA ILE A 294 -15.40 -1.15 -10.41
C ILE A 294 -14.77 -0.96 -9.02
N VAL A 295 -15.44 -0.26 -8.12
CA VAL A 295 -14.95 -0.07 -6.75
C VAL A 295 -14.84 -1.41 -6.02
N LEU A 296 -15.83 -2.30 -6.16
CA LEU A 296 -15.81 -3.62 -5.56
C LEU A 296 -14.74 -4.54 -6.18
N GLU A 297 -14.48 -4.42 -7.49
CA GLU A 297 -13.37 -5.10 -8.16
C GLU A 297 -12.02 -4.70 -7.54
N ILE A 298 -11.80 -3.39 -7.36
CA ILE A 298 -10.58 -2.87 -6.70
C ILE A 298 -10.47 -3.40 -5.27
N VAL A 299 -11.56 -3.43 -4.50
CA VAL A 299 -11.57 -3.96 -3.13
C VAL A 299 -11.20 -5.45 -3.12
N GLN A 300 -11.75 -6.22 -4.05
CA GLN A 300 -11.44 -7.65 -4.17
C GLN A 300 -9.96 -7.88 -4.49
N GLU A 301 -9.37 -7.07 -5.37
CA GLU A 301 -7.93 -7.12 -5.65
C GLU A 301 -7.09 -6.79 -4.42
N ILE A 302 -7.47 -5.77 -3.64
CA ILE A 302 -6.78 -5.43 -2.38
C ILE A 302 -6.84 -6.59 -1.37
N ILE A 303 -7.98 -7.27 -1.25
CA ILE A 303 -8.11 -8.43 -0.36
C ILE A 303 -7.22 -9.59 -0.86
N SER A 304 -7.23 -9.85 -2.17
CA SER A 304 -6.39 -10.90 -2.77
C SER A 304 -4.90 -10.63 -2.60
N LEU A 305 -4.49 -9.35 -2.65
CA LEU A 305 -3.12 -8.92 -2.39
C LEU A 305 -2.69 -9.27 -0.96
N TYR A 306 -3.56 -9.07 0.03
CA TYR A 306 -3.23 -9.41 1.41
C TYR A 306 -3.04 -10.91 1.62
N ASP A 307 -3.82 -11.76 0.92
CA ASP A 307 -3.62 -13.21 0.94
C ASP A 307 -2.28 -13.60 0.28
N LEU A 308 -1.98 -13.06 -0.90
CA LEU A 308 -0.71 -13.29 -1.60
C LEU A 308 0.51 -12.86 -0.77
N TRP A 309 0.42 -11.71 -0.12
CA TRP A 309 1.46 -11.22 0.77
C TRP A 309 1.63 -12.15 1.99
N SER A 310 0.52 -12.60 2.59
CA SER A 310 0.56 -13.58 3.68
C SER A 310 1.20 -14.90 3.26
N GLN A 311 0.96 -15.37 2.02
CA GLN A 311 1.61 -16.59 1.49
C GLN A 311 3.12 -16.43 1.31
N LEU A 312 3.57 -15.26 0.80
CA LEU A 312 5.00 -14.93 0.66
C LEU A 312 5.72 -14.98 2.02
N GLU A 313 5.07 -14.46 3.07
CA GLU A 313 5.59 -14.47 4.44
C GLU A 313 5.49 -15.86 5.10
N SER A 314 4.36 -16.54 4.95
CA SER A 314 4.05 -17.83 5.60
C SER A 314 4.92 -18.98 5.08
N SER A 315 5.38 -18.90 3.83
CA SER A 315 6.37 -19.84 3.28
C SER A 315 7.68 -19.87 4.12
N ASN A 316 7.89 -18.93 5.04
CA ASN A 316 9.06 -18.83 5.92
C ASN A 316 8.82 -19.25 7.39
N ASN A 317 7.62 -19.72 7.78
CA ASN A 317 7.27 -19.88 9.19
C ASN A 317 7.81 -21.18 9.84
N GLY A 318 9.13 -21.37 9.75
CA GLY A 318 9.91 -22.35 10.52
C GLY A 318 10.78 -21.71 11.63
N SER A 319 10.96 -20.40 11.66
CA SER A 319 11.69 -19.74 12.76
C SER A 319 11.45 -18.23 12.85
N ASN A 320 10.98 -17.81 14.03
CA ASN A 320 10.92 -16.45 14.59
C ASN A 320 10.22 -15.35 13.78
N GLY A 321 9.02 -15.01 14.29
CA GLY A 321 8.21 -13.87 13.88
C GLY A 321 8.91 -12.53 14.10
N GLY A 322 9.10 -11.83 12.99
CA GLY A 322 9.53 -10.43 12.91
C GLY A 322 9.28 -9.84 11.52
N GLY A 323 8.33 -10.40 10.76
CA GLY A 323 7.96 -9.90 9.44
C GLY A 323 7.19 -8.58 9.54
N VAL A 324 7.53 -7.62 8.68
CA VAL A 324 6.82 -6.34 8.54
C VAL A 324 5.47 -6.61 7.86
N SER A 325 4.53 -7.18 8.61
CA SER A 325 3.14 -7.31 8.16
C SER A 325 2.49 -5.93 8.16
N SER A 326 1.70 -5.63 7.12
CA SER A 326 0.89 -4.40 7.12
C SER A 326 -0.03 -4.41 8.35
N PRO A 327 -0.16 -3.28 9.06
CA PRO A 327 -1.09 -3.16 10.19
C PRO A 327 -2.53 -3.53 9.78
N VAL A 328 -2.88 -3.32 8.51
CA VAL A 328 -4.19 -3.68 7.93
C VAL A 328 -4.33 -5.18 7.75
N ALA A 329 -3.28 -5.86 7.27
CA ALA A 329 -3.27 -7.32 7.11
C ALA A 329 -3.44 -8.05 8.46
N GLN A 330 -2.86 -7.49 9.54
CA GLN A 330 -3.04 -8.00 10.90
C GLN A 330 -4.49 -7.86 11.38
N GLN A 331 -5.17 -6.77 11.01
CA GLN A 331 -6.56 -6.51 11.42
C GLN A 331 -7.59 -7.32 10.60
N LEU A 332 -7.28 -7.63 9.33
CA LEU A 332 -8.08 -8.51 8.47
C LEU A 332 -7.98 -10.00 8.83
N GLY A 333 -7.16 -10.38 9.82
CA GLY A 333 -7.03 -11.77 10.27
C GLY A 333 -6.29 -12.70 9.29
N VAL A 334 -5.72 -12.15 8.21
CA VAL A 334 -4.99 -12.88 7.17
C VAL A 334 -3.59 -13.25 7.71
N GLY A 335 -3.53 -14.33 8.49
CA GLY A 335 -2.34 -14.81 9.19
C GLY A 335 -2.62 -15.41 10.59
N ALA A 336 -3.87 -15.40 11.05
CA ALA A 336 -4.26 -15.89 12.37
C ALA A 336 -4.41 -17.42 12.49
N SER A 337 -4.34 -18.19 11.40
CA SER A 337 -4.52 -19.65 11.44
C SER A 337 -3.43 -20.41 12.22
N ALA A 338 -2.35 -19.76 12.65
CA ALA A 338 -1.29 -20.41 13.44
C ALA A 338 -1.35 -20.15 14.95
N ARG A 339 -2.34 -19.39 15.48
CA ARG A 339 -2.35 -18.97 16.90
C ARG A 339 -3.22 -19.81 17.84
N LEU A 340 -3.92 -20.83 17.36
CA LEU A 340 -4.84 -21.62 18.21
C LEU A 340 -4.20 -22.79 18.97
N ALA A 341 -2.87 -23.01 18.88
CA ALA A 341 -2.25 -24.24 19.42
C ALA A 341 -1.25 -24.06 20.58
N SER A 342 -1.14 -22.88 21.22
CA SER A 342 -0.15 -22.69 22.30
C SER A 342 -0.66 -22.00 23.57
N ALA A 343 -1.95 -22.14 23.89
CA ALA A 343 -2.52 -21.69 25.17
C ALA A 343 -2.71 -22.88 26.13
N ALA A 344 -1.64 -23.61 26.46
CA ALA A 344 -1.66 -24.61 27.53
C ALA A 344 -0.26 -24.94 28.05
N SER A 345 0.41 -23.99 28.71
CA SER A 345 1.35 -24.25 29.82
C SER A 345 1.95 -22.94 30.30
N GLY A 346 1.55 -22.50 31.49
CA GLY A 346 2.16 -21.35 32.16
C GLY A 346 3.47 -21.68 32.83
N SER A 347 4.32 -20.66 33.02
CA SER A 347 4.96 -20.35 34.31
C SER A 347 5.98 -19.22 34.14
N SER A 348 5.97 -18.31 35.12
CA SER A 348 6.78 -17.11 35.29
C SER A 348 8.29 -17.33 35.33
N SER A 349 9.09 -16.37 34.84
CA SER A 349 10.32 -15.91 35.53
C SER A 349 10.87 -14.61 34.93
N ASN A 350 11.18 -13.66 35.83
CA ASN A 350 12.00 -12.47 35.58
C ASN A 350 13.45 -12.88 35.23
N ASN A 351 14.11 -12.16 34.33
CA ASN A 351 15.48 -11.72 34.63
C ASN A 351 15.95 -10.50 33.80
N LEU A 352 16.70 -9.63 34.47
CA LEU A 352 17.38 -8.46 33.92
C LEU A 352 18.75 -8.86 33.32
N GLY A 353 19.16 -8.11 32.29
CA GLY A 353 20.54 -7.62 32.18
C GLY A 353 21.52 -8.42 31.30
N GLY A 354 22.14 -7.71 30.35
CA GLY A 354 23.46 -8.02 29.81
C GLY A 354 23.48 -8.74 28.47
N GLY A 355 23.52 -7.97 27.37
CA GLY A 355 23.71 -8.50 26.01
C GLY A 355 24.84 -7.75 25.30
N SER A 356 25.98 -8.41 25.20
CA SER A 356 27.18 -8.01 24.48
C SER A 356 26.93 -7.83 22.98
N THR A 357 27.66 -6.89 22.39
CA THR A 357 27.84 -6.72 20.95
C THR A 357 28.43 -8.00 20.33
N GLY A 358 27.60 -8.74 19.61
CA GLY A 358 28.00 -9.86 18.76
C GLY A 358 27.51 -9.63 17.34
N THR A 359 28.41 -9.24 16.45
CA THR A 359 28.20 -9.18 15.00
C THR A 359 27.93 -10.59 14.50
N SER A 360 26.68 -10.92 14.19
CA SER A 360 26.32 -12.17 13.54
C SER A 360 26.23 -11.96 12.03
N THR A 361 27.31 -12.29 11.34
CA THR A 361 27.28 -12.63 9.91
C THR A 361 26.57 -13.98 9.75
N GLY A 362 25.24 -13.96 9.84
CA GLY A 362 24.39 -15.09 9.52
C GLY A 362 23.90 -15.00 8.09
N THR A 363 24.41 -15.85 7.20
CA THR A 363 23.82 -16.11 5.89
C THR A 363 22.45 -16.77 6.10
N GLY A 364 21.42 -15.96 6.23
CA GLY A 364 20.05 -16.41 6.48
C GLY A 364 19.43 -16.98 5.21
N LYS A 365 19.80 -18.19 4.80
CA LYS A 365 19.10 -18.93 3.75
C LYS A 365 17.62 -19.09 4.16
N GLY A 366 16.72 -18.35 3.50
CA GLY A 366 15.27 -18.55 3.65
C GLY A 366 14.43 -17.29 3.73
N THR A 367 15.01 -16.10 3.71
CA THR A 367 14.23 -14.85 3.75
C THR A 367 13.29 -14.76 2.52
N PRO A 368 12.12 -14.11 2.63
CA PRO A 368 11.25 -13.90 1.46
C PRO A 368 11.98 -13.17 0.33
N ASP A 369 12.95 -12.31 0.68
CA ASP A 369 13.83 -11.62 -0.25
C ASP A 369 14.71 -12.62 -1.03
N ASP A 370 15.36 -13.59 -0.35
CA ASP A 370 16.18 -14.62 -1.02
C ASP A 370 15.38 -15.48 -2.00
N LYS A 371 14.12 -15.78 -1.65
CA LYS A 371 13.23 -16.59 -2.50
C LYS A 371 12.97 -15.87 -3.81
N VAL A 372 12.55 -14.62 -3.75
CA VAL A 372 12.28 -13.82 -4.96
C VAL A 372 13.55 -13.61 -5.77
N ILE A 373 14.67 -13.33 -5.12
CA ILE A 373 15.97 -13.20 -5.80
C ILE A 373 16.34 -14.50 -6.53
N SER A 374 16.10 -15.66 -5.90
CA SER A 374 16.37 -16.96 -6.52
C SER A 374 15.48 -17.23 -7.74
N ILE A 375 14.21 -16.79 -7.70
CA ILE A 375 13.27 -16.88 -8.82
C ILE A 375 13.74 -16.02 -9.98
N VAL A 376 14.04 -14.74 -9.73
CA VAL A 376 14.54 -13.80 -10.76
C VAL A 376 15.81 -14.34 -11.39
N ARG A 377 16.75 -14.83 -10.58
CA ARG A 377 17.99 -15.44 -11.08
C ARG A 377 17.72 -16.67 -11.93
N ARG A 378 16.79 -17.54 -11.52
CA ARG A 378 16.38 -18.72 -12.29
C ARG A 378 15.80 -18.33 -13.65
N MET A 379 14.95 -17.29 -13.70
CA MET A 379 14.37 -16.77 -14.94
C MET A 379 15.45 -16.24 -15.89
N GLN A 380 16.38 -15.42 -15.38
CA GLN A 380 17.49 -14.86 -16.17
C GLN A 380 18.44 -15.95 -16.68
N GLU A 381 18.77 -16.96 -15.85
CA GLU A 381 19.61 -18.08 -16.26
C GLU A 381 18.94 -18.95 -17.33
N ALA A 382 17.62 -19.16 -17.25
CA ALA A 382 16.85 -19.87 -18.27
C ALA A 382 16.85 -19.10 -19.60
N ARG A 383 16.57 -17.80 -19.56
CA ARG A 383 16.59 -16.93 -20.75
C ARG A 383 17.96 -16.86 -21.41
N MET A 384 19.03 -16.73 -20.61
CA MET A 384 20.40 -16.79 -21.13
C MET A 384 20.75 -18.13 -21.78
N ARG A 385 20.15 -19.24 -21.32
CA ARG A 385 20.35 -20.56 -21.93
C ARG A 385 19.69 -20.61 -23.31
N GLU A 386 18.46 -20.14 -23.43
CA GLU A 386 17.74 -20.08 -24.70
C GLU A 386 18.47 -19.21 -25.73
N LEU A 387 18.94 -18.02 -25.34
CA LEU A 387 19.73 -17.15 -26.22
C LEU A 387 21.04 -17.81 -26.69
N ARG A 388 21.69 -18.63 -25.85
CA ARG A 388 22.88 -19.40 -26.25
C ARG A 388 22.52 -20.49 -27.27
N GLU A 389 21.41 -21.19 -27.06
CA GLU A 389 20.92 -22.21 -27.98
C GLU A 389 20.50 -21.62 -29.33
N GLU A 390 19.82 -20.48 -29.33
CA GLU A 390 19.45 -19.74 -30.55
C GLU A 390 20.68 -19.27 -31.32
N ARG A 391 21.68 -18.69 -30.63
CA ARG A 391 22.95 -18.30 -31.26
C ARG A 391 23.69 -19.50 -31.84
N SER A 392 23.67 -20.64 -31.15
CA SER A 392 24.27 -21.89 -31.63
C SER A 392 23.55 -22.40 -32.89
N LYS A 393 22.21 -22.40 -32.89
CA LYS A 393 21.38 -22.78 -34.05
C LYS A 393 21.61 -21.84 -35.24
N GLN A 394 21.68 -20.53 -35.02
CA GLN A 394 21.99 -19.54 -36.07
C GLN A 394 23.40 -19.72 -36.62
N ALA A 395 24.39 -20.00 -35.76
CA ALA A 395 25.76 -20.29 -36.18
C ALA A 395 25.87 -21.61 -36.97
N ALA A 396 25.08 -22.62 -36.62
CA ALA A 396 24.99 -23.88 -37.37
C ALA A 396 24.33 -23.68 -38.74
N ALA A 397 23.24 -22.91 -38.81
CA ALA A 397 22.58 -22.58 -40.07
C ALA A 397 23.48 -21.82 -41.05
N ARG A 398 24.31 -20.89 -40.54
CA ARG A 398 25.31 -20.15 -41.35
C ARG A 398 26.48 -20.98 -41.85
N LYS A 399 26.70 -22.19 -41.31
CA LYS A 399 27.77 -23.10 -41.78
C LYS A 399 27.28 -24.08 -42.85
N VAL A 400 25.96 -24.18 -43.05
CA VAL A 400 25.33 -25.14 -43.97
C VAL A 400 24.85 -24.47 -45.27
N GLY A 401 24.64 -23.15 -45.27
CA GLY A 401 24.47 -22.33 -46.48
C GLY A 401 25.78 -21.68 -46.89
#